data_AF-A0A6M2CVY2-F1
#
_entry.id   AF-A0A6M2CVY2-F1
#
_cell.length_a   1.000
_cell.length_b   1.000
_cell.length_c   1.000
_cell.angle_alpha   90.00
_cell.angle_beta   90.00
_cell.angle_gamma   90.00
#
_symmetry.space_group_name_H-M   'P 1'
#
loop_
_entity.id
_entity.type
_entity.pdbx_description
1 polymer ?
#
loop_
_entity_poly.entity_id
_entity_poly.type
_entity_poly.pdbx_seq_one_letter_code
_entity_poly.pdbx_strand_id
1 'polypeptide(L)'
;VRLLEASRNMTSPCISMNMAVRDFFIGEAAEERENCKAESWIQYKSVCGIDTERTDGMFEVARAKNNTNILTFESKVSIQHRMSMLLGEVPNFCVAAFRVEMEDAQNDCPSLGKPFSRLVHIKSLLNTAKEAYKLRRQVPLKGKRKPEQDTSRNIICIYDSSGPSLRKASQISKSRFK
;
A
#
# COMPACT_ATOMS: atom_id res chain seq x y z
N VAL A 1 23.04 8.76 0.32
CA VAL A 1 21.74 9.00 1.00
C VAL A 1 21.52 10.50 1.12
N ARG A 2 20.50 11.06 0.47
CA ARG A 2 19.96 12.37 0.82
C ARG A 2 18.46 12.19 1.02
N LEU A 3 18.06 12.08 2.28
CA LEU A 3 16.70 12.41 2.71
C LEU A 3 16.37 13.76 2.06
N LEU A 4 15.40 13.80 1.15
CA LEU A 4 14.79 15.08 0.82
C LEU A 4 14.13 15.54 2.10
N GLU A 5 14.73 16.57 2.69
CA GLU A 5 14.35 17.25 3.93
C GLU A 5 12.91 16.91 4.32
N ALA A 6 12.81 16.00 5.29
CA ALA A 6 11.76 16.13 6.29
C ALA A 6 11.94 17.55 6.81
N SER A 7 11.01 18.45 6.46
CA SER A 7 10.84 19.70 7.17
C SER A 7 10.95 19.35 8.65
N ARG A 8 11.95 19.92 9.33
CA ARG A 8 12.31 19.60 10.73
C ARG A 8 11.14 19.76 11.73
N ASN A 9 9.95 20.18 11.27
CA ASN A 9 8.78 20.45 12.10
C ASN A 9 7.52 19.63 11.76
N MET A 10 7.55 18.65 10.83
CA MET A 10 6.40 17.75 10.62
C MET A 10 6.84 16.31 10.30
N THR A 11 6.87 15.46 11.32
CA THR A 11 6.96 14.00 11.15
C THR A 11 5.57 13.45 10.81
N SER A 12 5.17 13.55 9.55
CA SER A 12 3.96 12.85 9.08
C SER A 12 4.17 11.34 9.28
N PRO A 13 3.28 10.62 9.99
CA PRO A 13 3.42 9.19 10.15
C PRO A 13 3.28 8.49 8.80
N CYS A 14 4.10 7.47 8.54
CA CYS A 14 3.94 6.61 7.36
C CYS A 14 3.28 5.29 7.76
N ILE A 15 2.35 4.83 6.95
CA ILE A 15 1.81 3.47 7.05
C ILE A 15 2.57 2.53 6.13
N SER A 16 2.96 1.38 6.66
CA SER A 16 3.67 0.36 5.91
C SER A 16 2.69 -0.54 5.16
N MET A 17 2.88 -0.68 3.85
CA MET A 17 2.14 -1.62 3.01
C MET A 17 3.09 -2.60 2.36
N ASN A 18 2.73 -3.87 2.39
CA ASN A 18 3.54 -4.94 1.85
C ASN A 18 3.03 -5.36 0.47
N MET A 19 3.87 -5.22 -0.55
CA MET A 19 3.53 -5.58 -1.93
C MET A 19 3.90 -7.02 -2.28
N ALA A 20 4.43 -7.82 -1.34
CA ALA A 20 4.55 -9.26 -1.53
C ALA A 20 3.30 -10.00 -1.03
N VAL A 21 3.15 -11.25 -1.49
CA VAL A 21 2.24 -12.23 -0.88
C VAL A 21 3.08 -13.06 0.09
N ARG A 22 2.61 -13.18 1.34
CA ARG A 22 3.14 -14.16 2.30
C ARG A 22 2.51 -15.50 1.98
N ASP A 23 3.33 -16.51 1.78
CA ASP A 23 2.89 -17.89 1.56
C ASP A 23 3.32 -18.76 2.73
N PHE A 24 2.33 -19.29 3.46
CA PHE A 24 2.52 -20.18 4.58
C PHE A 24 2.15 -21.60 4.18
N PHE A 25 3.15 -22.49 4.10
CA PHE A 25 2.93 -23.91 3.88
C PHE A 25 2.53 -24.58 5.19
N ILE A 26 1.32 -25.18 5.21
CA ILE A 26 0.76 -25.89 6.36
C ILE A 26 0.77 -27.42 6.21
N GLY A 27 1.02 -27.93 4.99
CA GLY A 27 0.99 -29.37 4.68
C GLY A 27 -0.40 -29.90 4.35
N GLU A 28 -0.51 -31.19 3.99
CA GLU A 28 -1.79 -31.82 3.66
C GLU A 28 -2.71 -31.89 4.88
N ALA A 29 -3.97 -31.49 4.67
CA ALA A 29 -5.02 -31.29 5.67
C ALA A 29 -5.53 -32.60 6.31
N ALA A 30 -4.65 -33.40 6.89
CA ALA A 30 -5.05 -34.64 7.55
C ALA A 30 -5.46 -34.41 9.01
N GLU A 31 -4.72 -33.68 9.85
CA GLU A 31 -5.08 -33.57 11.28
C GLU A 31 -4.64 -32.24 11.91
N GLU A 32 -5.64 -31.43 12.26
CA GLU A 32 -5.77 -30.39 13.32
C GLU A 32 -4.54 -29.90 14.12
N ARG A 33 -3.40 -29.63 13.49
CA ARG A 33 -2.40 -28.70 14.02
C ARG A 33 -1.93 -27.76 12.93
N GLU A 34 -2.39 -26.52 13.02
CA GLU A 34 -2.03 -25.36 12.18
C GLU A 34 -0.57 -24.92 12.38
N ASN A 35 0.38 -25.85 12.24
CA ASN A 35 1.79 -25.50 12.33
C ASN A 35 2.26 -25.05 10.95
N CYS A 36 2.62 -23.77 10.84
CA CYS A 36 3.33 -23.25 9.68
C CYS A 36 4.67 -24.01 9.54
N LYS A 37 4.79 -24.83 8.49
CA LYS A 37 5.97 -25.65 8.22
C LYS A 37 7.05 -24.87 7.48
N ALA A 38 6.63 -23.99 6.58
CA ALA A 38 7.52 -23.10 5.85
C ALA A 38 6.81 -21.79 5.50
N GLU A 39 7.61 -20.75 5.35
CA GLU A 39 7.15 -19.42 4.96
C GLU A 39 7.99 -18.92 3.78
N SER A 40 7.32 -18.32 2.80
CA SER A 40 8.00 -17.66 1.69
C SER A 40 7.31 -16.38 1.25
N TRP A 41 8.02 -15.59 0.45
CA TRP A 41 7.51 -14.38 -0.17
C TRP A 41 7.37 -14.61 -1.67
N ILE A 42 6.15 -14.51 -2.18
CA ILE A 42 5.85 -14.74 -3.59
C ILE A 42 5.25 -13.50 -4.25
N GLN A 43 5.21 -13.52 -5.58
CA GLN A 43 4.70 -12.40 -6.38
C GLN A 43 3.18 -12.28 -6.26
N TYR A 44 2.66 -11.05 -6.42
CA TYR A 44 1.23 -10.78 -6.36
C TYR A 44 0.42 -11.52 -7.43
N LYS A 45 1.02 -11.79 -8.59
CA LYS A 45 0.36 -12.60 -9.62
C LYS A 45 0.03 -14.02 -9.16
N SER A 46 0.66 -14.52 -8.10
CA SER A 46 0.37 -15.86 -7.57
C SER A 46 -1.02 -15.97 -6.94
N VAL A 47 -1.69 -14.86 -6.62
CA VAL A 47 -3.07 -14.87 -6.12
C VAL A 47 -4.11 -14.65 -7.23
N CYS A 48 -3.68 -14.70 -8.49
CA CYS A 48 -4.54 -14.54 -9.65
C CYS A 48 -5.60 -15.64 -9.73
N GLY A 49 -6.88 -15.26 -9.80
CA GLY A 49 -7.99 -16.21 -9.95
C GLY A 49 -8.22 -17.11 -8.73
N ILE A 50 -7.61 -16.81 -7.59
CA ILE A 50 -7.88 -17.49 -6.33
C ILE A 50 -8.97 -16.73 -5.58
N ASP A 51 -9.94 -17.46 -5.04
CA ASP A 51 -10.96 -16.85 -4.19
C ASP A 51 -10.33 -16.26 -2.93
N THR A 52 -10.71 -15.01 -2.66
CA THR A 52 -10.14 -14.24 -1.55
C THR A 52 -11.17 -14.11 -0.45
N GLU A 53 -10.82 -14.64 0.72
CA GLU A 53 -11.54 -14.40 1.95
C GLU A 53 -11.09 -13.06 2.52
N ARG A 54 -12.06 -12.25 2.94
CA ARG A 54 -11.78 -11.08 3.79
C ARG A 54 -11.64 -11.57 5.23
N THR A 55 -10.56 -11.17 5.88
CA THR A 55 -10.46 -11.28 7.34
C THR A 55 -11.13 -10.05 7.95
N ASP A 56 -12.17 -10.22 8.76
CA ASP A 56 -12.81 -9.10 9.46
C ASP A 56 -11.83 -8.43 10.45
N GLY A 57 -11.72 -7.09 10.42
CA GLY A 57 -11.00 -6.34 11.47
C GLY A 57 -10.31 -5.04 11.04
N MET A 58 -9.50 -4.46 11.93
CA MET A 58 -8.81 -3.17 11.70
C MET A 58 -7.52 -3.30 10.84
N PHE A 59 -7.03 -4.53 10.65
CA PHE A 59 -5.79 -4.82 9.93
C PHE A 59 -6.04 -5.83 8.81
N GLU A 60 -7.18 -5.71 8.12
CA GLU A 60 -7.61 -6.67 7.12
C GLU A 60 -6.51 -6.82 6.06
N VAL A 61 -6.11 -8.05 5.82
CA VAL A 61 -5.37 -8.45 4.64
C VAL A 61 -6.24 -9.44 3.89
N ALA A 62 -6.07 -9.53 2.57
CA ALA A 62 -6.72 -10.61 1.85
C ALA A 62 -6.07 -11.94 2.24
N ARG A 63 -6.91 -12.95 2.45
CA ARG A 63 -6.48 -14.33 2.68
C ARG A 63 -6.97 -15.18 1.51
N ALA A 64 -6.10 -16.04 1.01
CA ALA A 64 -6.49 -17.11 0.11
C ALA A 64 -5.99 -18.42 0.69
N LYS A 65 -6.77 -19.50 0.57
CA LYS A 65 -6.41 -20.81 1.13
C LYS A 65 -6.56 -21.87 0.05
N ASN A 66 -5.58 -22.76 -0.03
CA ASN A 66 -5.71 -24.04 -0.71
C ASN A 66 -5.41 -25.18 0.29
N ASN A 67 -5.36 -26.43 -0.17
CA ASN A 67 -5.19 -27.59 0.71
C ASN A 67 -3.88 -27.61 1.49
N THR A 68 -2.84 -26.91 1.03
CA THR A 68 -1.48 -27.01 1.54
C THR A 68 -0.89 -25.69 2.00
N ASN A 69 -1.51 -24.57 1.62
CA ASN A 69 -0.98 -23.23 1.79
C ASN A 69 -2.06 -22.24 2.23
N ILE A 70 -1.65 -21.28 3.04
CA ILE A 70 -2.38 -20.07 3.35
C ILE A 70 -1.59 -18.90 2.77
N LEU A 71 -2.23 -18.11 1.92
CA LEU A 71 -1.68 -16.90 1.34
C LEU A 71 -2.26 -15.70 2.08
N THR A 72 -1.42 -14.76 2.52
CA THR A 72 -1.87 -13.47 3.06
C THR A 72 -1.20 -12.32 2.32
N PHE A 73 -1.98 -11.29 1.98
CA PHE A 73 -1.49 -10.20 1.14
C PHE A 73 -2.35 -8.94 1.23
N GLU A 74 -1.76 -7.81 0.88
CA GLU A 74 -2.51 -6.57 0.68
C GLU A 74 -3.25 -6.65 -0.67
N SER A 75 -4.57 -6.54 -0.68
CA SER A 75 -5.38 -6.38 -1.89
C SER A 75 -5.74 -4.91 -2.11
N LYS A 76 -6.29 -4.55 -3.28
CA LYS A 76 -6.82 -3.20 -3.50
C LYS A 76 -7.87 -2.81 -2.45
N VAL A 77 -8.70 -3.77 -2.03
CA VAL A 77 -9.72 -3.51 -1.03
C VAL A 77 -9.10 -3.31 0.35
N SER A 78 -8.18 -4.18 0.79
CA SER A 78 -7.56 -4.02 2.12
C SER A 78 -6.82 -2.70 2.22
N ILE A 79 -6.11 -2.31 1.16
CA ILE A 79 -5.46 -1.01 1.03
C ILE A 79 -6.47 0.13 1.17
N GLN A 80 -7.60 0.07 0.44
CA GLN A 80 -8.64 1.09 0.51
C GLN A 80 -9.19 1.23 1.92
N HIS A 81 -9.49 0.12 2.60
CA HIS A 81 -10.02 0.12 3.95
C HIS A 81 -9.00 0.68 4.96
N ARG A 82 -7.75 0.21 4.90
CA ARG A 82 -6.69 0.69 5.78
C ARG A 82 -6.41 2.19 5.59
N MET A 83 -6.42 2.67 4.35
CA MET A 83 -6.25 4.09 4.06
C MET A 83 -7.47 4.93 4.44
N SER A 84 -8.71 4.44 4.23
CA SER A 84 -9.91 5.23 4.54
C SER A 84 -10.01 5.57 6.02
N MET A 85 -9.63 4.65 6.90
CA MET A 85 -9.56 4.91 8.34
C MET A 85 -8.57 6.05 8.66
N LEU A 86 -7.40 6.03 8.04
CA LEU A 86 -6.35 7.01 8.30
C LEU A 86 -6.63 8.37 7.66
N LEU A 87 -7.35 8.38 6.54
CA LEU A 87 -7.79 9.60 5.87
C LEU A 87 -8.79 10.41 6.70
N GLY A 88 -9.54 9.76 7.58
CA GLY A 88 -10.43 10.43 8.54
C GLY A 88 -9.65 11.12 9.67
N GLU A 89 -8.62 10.47 10.17
CA GLU A 89 -7.94 10.82 11.43
C GLU A 89 -6.66 11.64 11.25
N VAL A 90 -5.90 11.38 10.18
CA VAL A 90 -4.57 11.94 9.96
C VAL A 90 -4.53 12.67 8.61
N PRO A 91 -4.63 14.02 8.58
CA PRO A 91 -4.69 14.77 7.32
C PRO A 91 -3.38 14.74 6.52
N ASN A 92 -2.26 14.38 7.16
CA ASN A 92 -0.93 14.34 6.57
C ASN A 92 -0.23 13.03 6.95
N PHE A 93 -0.42 11.97 6.15
CA PHE A 93 0.32 10.71 6.29
C PHE A 93 1.01 10.30 4.98
N CYS A 94 1.98 9.42 5.09
CA CYS A 94 2.68 8.82 3.96
C CYS A 94 2.41 7.32 3.87
N VAL A 95 2.71 6.72 2.73
CA VAL A 95 2.68 5.26 2.56
C VAL A 95 4.10 4.79 2.29
N ALA A 96 4.59 3.86 3.11
CA ALA A 96 5.84 3.14 2.88
C ALA A 96 5.51 1.78 2.23
N ALA A 97 5.75 1.67 0.93
CA ALA A 97 5.55 0.45 0.17
C ALA A 97 6.84 -0.39 0.18
N PHE A 98 6.72 -1.63 0.65
CA PHE A 98 7.82 -2.60 0.71
C PHE A 98 7.62 -3.70 -0.31
N ARG A 99 8.72 -4.31 -0.77
CA ARG A 99 8.71 -5.44 -1.72
C ARG A 99 8.03 -5.09 -3.03
N VAL A 100 8.22 -3.86 -3.51
CA VAL A 100 7.60 -3.37 -4.75
C VAL A 100 8.00 -4.21 -5.97
N GLU A 101 9.15 -4.88 -5.92
CA GLU A 101 9.59 -5.87 -6.90
C GLU A 101 8.67 -7.09 -7.03
N MET A 102 7.80 -7.37 -6.04
CA MET A 102 6.84 -8.46 -6.02
C MET A 102 5.45 -8.07 -6.57
N GLU A 103 5.26 -6.82 -7.02
CA GLU A 103 4.05 -6.41 -7.75
C GLU A 103 3.92 -7.13 -9.10
N ASP A 104 2.69 -7.14 -9.64
CA ASP A 104 2.48 -7.54 -11.02
C ASP A 104 2.84 -6.37 -11.97
N ALA A 105 4.14 -6.23 -12.21
CA ALA A 105 4.69 -5.18 -13.06
C ALA A 105 4.43 -5.41 -14.55
N GLN A 106 4.35 -6.67 -14.99
CA GLN A 106 4.18 -7.06 -16.39
C GLN A 106 2.71 -7.26 -16.78
N ASN A 107 1.80 -7.19 -15.80
CA ASN A 107 0.39 -7.48 -15.99
C ASN A 107 0.14 -8.94 -16.41
N ASP A 108 0.91 -9.86 -15.84
CA ASP A 108 0.77 -11.30 -16.06
C ASP A 108 -0.61 -11.81 -15.61
N CYS A 109 -1.29 -11.07 -14.72
CA CYS A 109 -2.64 -11.33 -14.29
C CYS A 109 -3.57 -10.12 -14.52
N PRO A 110 -4.23 -10.02 -15.69
CA PRO A 110 -5.14 -8.93 -16.01
C PRO A 110 -6.33 -8.78 -15.06
N SER A 111 -6.77 -9.86 -14.40
CA SER A 111 -7.85 -9.79 -13.40
C SER A 111 -7.45 -9.02 -12.14
N LEU A 112 -6.14 -8.92 -11.84
CA LEU A 112 -5.63 -8.07 -10.78
C LEU A 112 -5.54 -6.59 -11.20
N GLY A 113 -5.59 -6.28 -12.50
CA GLY A 113 -5.79 -4.93 -13.02
C GLY A 113 -4.78 -4.51 -14.09
N LYS A 114 -4.13 -3.37 -13.85
CA LYS A 114 -3.06 -2.81 -14.69
C LYS A 114 -1.70 -3.08 -14.01
N PRO A 115 -0.56 -2.94 -14.73
CA PRO A 115 0.76 -2.94 -14.11
C PRO A 115 0.82 -2.13 -12.81
N PHE A 116 1.39 -2.73 -11.76
CA PHE A 116 1.52 -2.12 -10.43
C PHE A 116 0.17 -1.72 -9.81
N SER A 117 -0.87 -2.53 -10.00
CA SER A 117 -2.26 -2.19 -9.69
C SER A 117 -2.48 -1.62 -8.28
N ARG A 118 -1.84 -2.19 -7.26
CA ARG A 118 -1.98 -1.73 -5.87
C ARG A 118 -1.27 -0.39 -5.63
N LEU A 119 -0.08 -0.18 -6.20
CA LEU A 119 0.63 1.09 -6.09
C LEU A 119 -0.11 2.23 -6.81
N VAL A 120 -0.68 1.94 -7.98
CA VAL A 120 -1.55 2.90 -8.68
C VAL A 120 -2.77 3.24 -7.83
N HIS A 121 -3.36 2.24 -7.17
CA HIS A 121 -4.49 2.44 -6.27
C HIS A 121 -4.14 3.31 -5.06
N ILE A 122 -3.02 3.03 -4.37
CA ILE A 122 -2.49 3.84 -3.27
C ILE A 122 -2.31 5.29 -3.69
N LYS A 123 -1.67 5.52 -4.85
CA LYS A 123 -1.45 6.87 -5.39
C LYS A 123 -2.78 7.59 -5.63
N SER A 124 -3.78 6.89 -6.16
CA SER A 124 -5.11 7.44 -6.38
C SER A 124 -5.75 7.89 -5.06
N LEU A 125 -5.71 7.05 -4.03
CA LEU A 125 -6.26 7.36 -2.70
C LEU A 125 -5.57 8.57 -2.06
N LEU A 126 -4.23 8.63 -2.14
CA LEU A 126 -3.46 9.79 -1.66
C LEU A 126 -3.79 11.08 -2.43
N ASN A 127 -4.08 11.02 -3.73
CA ASN A 127 -4.48 12.20 -4.48
C ASN A 127 -5.87 12.67 -4.06
N THR A 128 -6.85 11.76 -3.94
CA THR A 128 -8.20 12.08 -3.46
C THR A 128 -8.17 12.72 -2.08
N ALA A 129 -7.35 12.19 -1.17
CA ALA A 129 -7.10 12.74 0.15
C ALA A 129 -6.67 14.21 0.12
N LYS A 130 -5.70 14.50 -0.74
CA LYS A 130 -5.12 15.82 -0.89
C LYS A 130 -6.15 16.83 -1.37
N GLU A 131 -6.95 16.45 -2.37
CA GLU A 131 -8.00 17.33 -2.89
C GLU A 131 -9.12 17.55 -1.87
N ALA A 132 -9.53 16.51 -1.14
CA ALA A 132 -10.50 16.65 -0.04
C ALA A 132 -10.01 17.62 1.05
N TYR A 133 -8.73 17.54 1.42
CA TYR A 133 -8.12 18.46 2.39
C TYR A 133 -8.11 19.91 1.91
N LYS A 134 -7.76 20.15 0.63
CA LYS A 134 -7.79 21.49 0.03
C LYS A 134 -9.19 22.10 0.05
N LEU A 135 -10.22 21.31 -0.28
CA LEU A 135 -11.61 21.75 -0.25
C LEU A 135 -12.06 22.14 1.16
N ARG A 136 -11.70 21.35 2.19
CA ARG A 136 -12.00 21.67 3.59
C ARG A 136 -11.37 23.00 4.04
N ARG A 137 -10.15 23.33 3.58
CA ARG A 137 -9.46 24.59 3.91
C ARG A 137 -10.04 25.82 3.22
N GLN A 138 -10.72 25.65 2.08
CA GLN A 138 -11.32 26.77 1.34
C GLN A 138 -12.68 27.21 1.88
N VAL A 139 -13.26 26.50 2.86
CA VAL A 139 -14.45 26.97 3.59
C VAL A 139 -14.01 28.12 4.50
N PRO A 140 -14.50 29.36 4.28
CA PRO A 140 -14.06 30.50 5.07
C PRO A 140 -14.66 30.40 6.48
N LEU A 141 -13.86 29.94 7.44
CA LEU A 141 -14.11 30.22 8.85
C LEU A 141 -13.99 31.74 9.01
N LYS A 142 -15.05 32.41 9.48
CA LYS A 142 -15.04 33.83 9.85
C LYS A 142 -13.93 34.07 10.89
N GLY A 143 -12.74 34.41 10.43
CA GLY A 143 -11.57 34.62 11.28
C GLY A 143 -10.29 34.63 10.46
N LYS A 144 -9.67 35.80 10.31
CA LYS A 144 -8.43 36.03 9.57
C LYS A 144 -7.28 35.20 10.17
N ARG A 145 -7.08 33.97 9.70
CA ARG A 145 -5.80 33.24 9.88
C ARG A 145 -4.94 33.44 8.64
N LYS A 146 -3.67 33.79 8.85
CA LYS A 146 -2.66 33.87 7.78
C LYS A 146 -2.61 32.54 7.02
N PRO A 147 -2.36 32.54 5.70
CA PRO A 147 -2.20 31.31 4.93
C PRO A 147 -0.97 30.56 5.44
N GLU A 148 -1.21 29.51 6.22
CA GLU A 148 -0.18 28.56 6.61
C GLU A 148 0.21 27.75 5.38
N GLN A 149 1.49 27.84 5.03
CA GLN A 149 2.13 27.24 3.86
C GLN A 149 1.71 25.76 3.70
N ASP A 150 1.22 25.38 2.52
CA ASP A 150 0.74 24.02 2.22
C ASP A 150 1.90 23.01 2.27
N THR A 151 2.09 22.39 3.43
CA THR A 151 3.09 21.34 3.66
C THR A 151 2.54 19.93 3.42
N SER A 152 1.29 19.80 2.94
CA SER A 152 0.57 18.53 2.77
C SER A 152 1.16 17.72 1.61
N ARG A 153 2.25 17.02 1.89
CA ARG A 153 2.92 16.11 0.95
C ARG A 153 2.52 14.68 1.28
N ASN A 154 1.55 14.17 0.53
CA ASN A 154 1.31 12.73 0.49
C ASN A 154 2.46 12.08 -0.28
N ILE A 155 3.28 11.29 0.42
CA ILE A 155 4.51 10.70 -0.10
C ILE A 155 4.35 9.18 -0.13
N ILE A 156 4.79 8.57 -1.23
CA ILE A 156 5.01 7.12 -1.29
C ILE A 156 6.52 6.90 -1.18
N CYS A 157 6.96 6.20 -0.15
CA CYS A 157 8.32 5.73 0.04
C CYS A 157 8.42 4.28 -0.47
N ILE A 158 9.34 4.01 -1.39
CA ILE A 158 9.52 2.66 -1.98
C ILE A 158 10.78 2.03 -1.40
N TYR A 159 10.62 0.80 -0.91
CA TYR A 159 11.70 -0.03 -0.39
C TYR A 159 11.75 -1.33 -1.18
N ASP A 160 12.89 -1.59 -1.81
CA ASP A 160 13.18 -2.85 -2.49
C ASP A 160 14.15 -3.71 -1.66
N SER A 161 14.27 -4.99 -2.03
CA SER A 161 15.20 -5.94 -1.43
C SER A 161 16.68 -5.55 -1.49
N SER A 162 17.05 -4.58 -2.33
CA SER A 162 18.42 -4.04 -2.44
C SER A 162 18.68 -2.82 -1.51
N GLY A 163 17.71 -2.46 -0.66
CA GLY A 163 17.80 -1.32 0.24
C GLY A 163 16.93 -0.14 -0.21
N PRO A 164 16.94 1.00 0.50
CA PRO A 164 16.08 2.12 0.16
C PRO A 164 16.50 2.79 -1.17
N SER A 165 15.80 2.47 -2.26
CA SER A 165 15.92 3.16 -3.55
C SER A 165 14.91 4.31 -3.65
N LEU A 166 15.38 5.53 -3.35
CA LEU A 166 14.57 6.76 -3.42
C LEU A 166 14.22 7.10 -4.88
N ARG A 167 13.04 6.70 -5.35
CA ARG A 167 12.47 7.23 -6.60
C ARG A 167 11.37 8.23 -6.28
N LYS A 168 11.51 9.48 -6.75
CA LYS A 168 10.42 10.46 -6.70
C LYS A 168 9.23 9.90 -7.48
N ALA A 169 8.02 9.98 -6.91
CA ALA A 169 6.78 9.56 -7.58
C ALA A 169 6.53 10.29 -8.94
N SER A 170 7.23 11.40 -9.20
CA SER A 170 7.23 12.11 -10.49
C SER A 170 8.15 11.51 -11.56
N GLN A 171 9.09 10.61 -11.20
CA GLN A 171 10.03 9.97 -12.14
C GLN A 171 9.64 8.55 -12.53
N ILE A 172 8.68 7.93 -11.84
CA ILE A 172 8.14 6.62 -12.22
C ILE A 172 7.36 6.70 -13.55
N SER A 173 6.92 7.88 -14.00
CA SER A 173 6.14 8.03 -15.24
C SER A 173 6.94 8.06 -16.54
N LYS A 174 8.28 8.01 -16.54
CA LYS A 174 9.06 8.23 -17.77
C LYS A 174 10.07 7.16 -18.17
N SER A 175 10.44 6.22 -17.29
CA SER A 175 11.53 5.27 -17.62
C SER A 175 11.14 3.80 -17.69
N ARG A 176 9.87 3.42 -17.41
CA ARG A 176 9.38 2.04 -17.51
C ARG A 176 7.93 1.90 -18.01
N PHE A 177 7.34 3.00 -18.48
CA PHE A 177 6.04 3.02 -19.16
C PHE A 177 6.26 3.49 -20.60
N LYS A 178 6.82 2.60 -21.42
CA LYS A 178 6.64 2.62 -22.87
C LYS A 178 6.17 1.23 -23.26
#